data_AF-A0A6J6IY64-F1
#
_entry.id   AF-A0A6J6IY64-F1
#
_cell.length_a   1.000
_cell.length_b   1.000
_cell.length_c   1.000
_cell.angle_alpha   90.00
_cell.angle_beta   90.00
_cell.angle_gamma   90.00
#
_symmetry.space_group_name_H-M   'P 1'
#
loop_
_entity.id
_entity.type
_entity.pdbx_description
1 polymer ?
#
loop_
_entity_poly.entity_id
_entity_poly.type
_entity_poly.pdbx_seq_one_letter_code
_entity_poly.pdbx_strand_id
1 'polypeptide(L)'
;MAIEKGQVIALSERFDELVRELRRSKMASLDELSTTPVIDDEPLELPIEQDFQVGIISITWESDLVVVNIQAASQEDEMLIDDLDTGPDLVIATLRINQVKSFCLRASSVVNAGRPACPFCALPVDPRGHLCPRANGYRR
;
A
#
# COMPACT_ATOMS: atom_id res chain seq x y z
N MET A 1 -3.84 -6.80 10.25
CA MET A 1 -2.49 -6.41 9.73
C MET A 1 -2.36 -4.90 9.59
N ALA A 2 -1.25 -4.29 10.02
CA ALA A 2 -0.96 -2.87 9.88
C ALA A 2 0.20 -2.61 8.90
N ILE A 3 -0.03 -1.73 7.92
CA ILE A 3 0.94 -1.36 6.88
C ILE A 3 1.21 0.15 6.92
N GLU A 4 2.47 0.54 6.77
CA GLU A 4 2.84 1.96 6.77
C GLU A 4 2.47 2.65 5.46
N LYS A 5 2.20 3.96 5.54
CA LYS A 5 1.92 4.78 4.35
C LYS A 5 3.01 4.66 3.28
N GLY A 6 4.29 4.64 3.69
CA GLY A 6 5.42 4.49 2.78
C GLY A 6 5.44 3.13 2.09
N GLN A 7 5.12 2.05 2.82
CA GLN A 7 5.01 0.69 2.27
C GLN A 7 3.87 0.60 1.25
N VAL A 8 2.72 1.24 1.50
CA VAL A 8 1.60 1.30 0.55
C VAL A 8 2.01 2.01 -0.75
N ILE A 9 2.73 3.13 -0.66
CA ILE A 9 3.24 3.86 -1.82
C ILE A 9 4.19 2.97 -2.64
N ALA A 10 5.19 2.38 -1.98
CA ALA A 10 6.17 1.53 -2.64
C ALA A 10 5.53 0.30 -3.29
N LEU A 11 4.55 -0.33 -2.62
CA LEU A 11 3.83 -1.48 -3.15
C LEU A 11 3.03 -1.09 -4.42
N SER A 12 2.34 0.05 -4.40
CA SER A 12 1.62 0.55 -5.57
C SER A 12 2.55 0.82 -6.76
N GLU A 13 3.72 1.42 -6.52
CA GLU A 13 4.71 1.68 -7.57
C GLU A 13 5.26 0.37 -8.15
N ARG A 14 5.56 -0.63 -7.31
CA ARG A 14 6.04 -1.94 -7.75
C ARG A 14 5.01 -2.72 -8.54
N PHE A 15 3.73 -2.61 -8.18
CA PHE A 15 2.65 -3.18 -8.98
C PHE A 15 2.53 -2.54 -10.36
N ASP A 16 2.62 -1.22 -10.45
CA ASP A 16 2.59 -0.52 -11.74
C ASP A 16 3.76 -0.92 -12.63
N GLU A 17 4.96 -1.05 -12.05
CA GLU A 17 6.14 -1.56 -12.75
C GLU A 17 5.95 -2.99 -13.25
N LEU A 18 5.46 -3.88 -12.39
CA LEU A 18 5.18 -5.28 -12.73
C LEU A 18 4.19 -5.37 -13.90
N VAL A 19 3.07 -4.66 -13.87
CA VAL A 19 2.08 -4.68 -14.96
C VAL A 19 2.68 -4.17 -16.27
N ARG A 20 3.55 -3.14 -16.21
CA ARG A 20 4.27 -2.65 -17.39
C ARG A 20 5.26 -3.69 -17.92
N GLU A 21 5.95 -4.41 -17.04
CA GLU A 21 6.86 -5.50 -17.39
C GLU A 21 6.15 -6.66 -18.06
N LEU A 22 5.07 -7.16 -17.45
CA LEU A 22 4.24 -8.25 -18.01
C LEU A 22 3.74 -7.92 -19.41
N ARG A 23 3.39 -6.65 -19.66
CA ARG A 23 3.03 -6.17 -21.00
C ARG A 23 4.20 -6.19 -21.97
N ARG A 24 5.39 -5.74 -21.56
CA ARG A 24 6.59 -5.70 -22.43
C ARG A 24 7.09 -7.11 -22.76
N SER A 25 7.10 -8.01 -21.77
CA SER A 25 7.54 -9.39 -21.92
C SER A 25 6.50 -10.30 -22.57
N LYS A 26 5.26 -9.82 -22.76
CA LYS A 26 4.11 -10.59 -23.27
C LYS A 26 3.80 -11.83 -22.41
N MET A 27 4.07 -11.74 -21.11
CA MET A 27 3.80 -12.82 -20.15
C MET A 27 2.34 -12.85 -19.68
N ALA A 28 1.62 -11.73 -19.82
CA ALA A 28 0.18 -11.66 -19.57
C ALA A 28 -0.58 -11.43 -20.88
N SER A 29 -1.81 -11.94 -20.95
CA SER A 29 -2.67 -11.75 -22.13
C SER A 29 -3.09 -10.28 -22.29
N LEU A 30 -3.32 -9.85 -23.54
CA LEU A 30 -3.80 -8.50 -23.81
C LEU A 30 -5.20 -8.25 -23.23
N ASP A 31 -6.04 -9.29 -23.22
CA ASP A 31 -7.37 -9.25 -22.63
C ASP A 31 -7.28 -8.88 -21.13
N GLU A 32 -6.50 -9.64 -20.37
CA GLU A 32 -6.30 -9.41 -18.93
C GLU A 32 -5.62 -8.07 -18.62
N LEU A 33 -4.66 -7.66 -19.45
CA LEU A 33 -4.01 -6.35 -19.37
C LEU A 33 -4.95 -5.19 -19.73
N SER A 34 -6.03 -5.44 -20.46
CA SER A 34 -7.03 -4.43 -20.86
C SER A 34 -8.23 -4.38 -19.92
N THR A 35 -8.45 -5.42 -19.10
CA THR A 35 -9.54 -5.48 -18.13
C THR A 35 -9.54 -4.24 -17.24
N THR A 36 -10.73 -3.64 -17.15
CA THR A 36 -10.98 -2.46 -16.32
C THR A 36 -10.86 -2.84 -14.84
N PRO A 37 -10.16 -2.04 -14.02
CA PRO A 37 -10.13 -2.25 -12.58
C PRO A 37 -11.54 -2.14 -12.00
N VAL A 38 -11.85 -3.00 -11.02
CA VAL A 38 -13.04 -2.87 -10.19
C VAL A 38 -12.84 -1.70 -9.23
N ILE A 39 -13.84 -0.86 -9.05
CA ILE A 39 -13.77 0.23 -8.07
C ILE A 39 -14.05 -0.37 -6.70
N ASP A 40 -13.05 -0.32 -5.82
CA ASP A 40 -13.13 -0.78 -4.44
C ASP A 40 -13.09 0.44 -3.51
N ASP A 41 -14.26 1.04 -3.29
CA ASP A 41 -14.41 2.25 -2.48
C ASP A 41 -15.18 2.03 -1.18
N GLU A 42 -15.53 0.78 -0.87
CA GLU A 42 -16.25 0.42 0.35
C GLU A 42 -15.43 0.76 1.60
N PRO A 43 -16.10 1.10 2.72
CA PRO A 43 -15.42 1.34 3.98
C PRO A 43 -14.83 0.04 4.53
N LEU A 44 -13.75 0.16 5.31
CA LEU A 44 -13.24 -0.97 6.09
C LEU A 44 -14.28 -1.43 7.11
N GLU A 45 -14.35 -2.74 7.32
CA GLU A 45 -15.18 -3.33 8.38
C GLU A 45 -14.67 -2.90 9.76
N LEU A 46 -15.61 -2.66 10.69
CA LEU A 46 -15.33 -2.24 12.06
C LEU A 46 -15.69 -3.36 13.04
N PRO A 47 -14.90 -3.56 14.12
CA PRO A 47 -13.70 -2.81 14.51
C PRO A 47 -12.46 -3.21 13.69
N ILE A 48 -11.55 -2.25 13.48
CA ILE A 48 -10.24 -2.53 12.86
C ILE A 48 -9.27 -2.96 13.96
N GLU A 49 -8.89 -4.24 13.94
CA GLU A 49 -7.89 -4.81 14.84
C GLU A 49 -6.59 -5.08 14.08
N GLN A 50 -5.46 -4.83 14.74
CA GLN A 50 -4.14 -5.08 14.17
C GLN A 50 -3.61 -6.43 14.68
N ASP A 51 -3.50 -7.41 13.77
CA ASP A 51 -2.84 -8.69 14.09
C ASP A 51 -1.32 -8.55 14.21
N PHE A 52 -0.65 -8.05 13.15
CA PHE A 52 0.80 -7.83 13.13
C PHE A 52 1.15 -6.59 12.29
N GLN A 53 2.36 -6.05 12.52
CA GLN A 53 2.94 -4.98 11.71
C GLN A 53 3.63 -5.58 10.48
N VAL A 54 3.40 -5.03 9.29
CA VAL A 54 4.05 -5.51 8.05
C VAL A 54 5.54 -5.18 8.05
N GLY A 55 6.36 -6.20 7.80
CA GLY A 55 7.79 -6.08 7.60
C GLY A 55 8.16 -6.15 6.12
N ILE A 56 8.22 -7.38 5.58
CA ILE A 56 8.68 -7.65 4.22
C ILE A 56 7.48 -7.92 3.32
N ILE A 57 7.48 -7.30 2.14
CA ILE A 57 6.51 -7.58 1.07
C ILE A 57 7.28 -8.06 -0.15
N SER A 58 6.94 -9.24 -0.67
CA SER A 58 7.48 -9.75 -1.93
C SER A 58 6.36 -9.99 -2.95
N ILE A 59 6.68 -9.79 -4.22
CA ILE A 59 5.73 -9.86 -5.33
C ILE A 59 6.32 -10.78 -6.40
N THR A 60 5.53 -11.74 -6.84
CA THR A 60 5.91 -12.69 -7.90
C THR A 60 4.79 -12.80 -8.92
N TRP A 61 5.13 -13.11 -10.16
CA TRP A 61 4.16 -13.51 -11.20
C TRP A 61 4.27 -15.02 -11.41
N GLU A 62 3.19 -15.74 -11.12
CA GLU A 62 3.13 -17.20 -11.24
C GLU A 62 1.73 -17.63 -11.68
N SER A 63 1.65 -18.58 -12.62
CA SER A 63 0.38 -19.16 -13.08
C SER A 63 -0.69 -18.12 -13.45
N ASP A 64 -0.28 -17.09 -14.20
CA ASP A 64 -1.12 -15.95 -14.62
C ASP A 64 -1.72 -15.12 -13.48
N LEU A 65 -1.08 -15.14 -12.32
CA LEU A 65 -1.49 -14.43 -11.12
C LEU A 65 -0.33 -13.68 -10.48
N VAL A 66 -0.64 -12.55 -9.86
CA VAL A 66 0.29 -11.81 -9.00
C VAL A 66 0.19 -12.40 -7.60
N VAL A 67 1.27 -13.00 -7.13
CA VAL A 67 1.38 -13.57 -5.79
C VAL A 67 2.12 -12.58 -4.89
N VAL A 68 1.49 -12.15 -3.81
CA VAL A 68 2.02 -11.20 -2.84
C VAL A 68 2.23 -11.92 -1.53
N ASN A 69 3.47 -11.98 -1.06
CA ASN A 69 3.79 -12.51 0.26
C ASN A 69 4.05 -11.33 1.20
N ILE A 70 3.33 -11.30 2.31
CA ILE A 70 3.42 -10.24 3.32
C ILE A 70 3.82 -10.90 4.63
N GLN A 71 5.04 -10.63 5.07
CA GLN A 71 5.59 -11.13 6.32
C GLN A 71 5.50 -10.07 7.40
N ALA A 72 5.18 -10.50 8.62
CA ALA A 72 5.26 -9.65 9.80
C ALA A 72 6.69 -9.12 10.01
N ALA A 73 6.79 -7.91 10.53
CA ALA A 73 8.03 -7.36 11.03
C ALA A 73 8.48 -8.21 12.23
N SER A 74 9.66 -8.81 12.13
CA SER A 74 10.26 -9.51 13.27
C SER A 74 10.61 -8.50 14.36
N GLN A 75 10.25 -8.82 15.61
CA GLN A 75 10.70 -8.11 16.80
C GLN A 75 11.99 -8.76 17.34
N GLU A 76 12.96 -9.10 16.48
CA GLU A 76 14.15 -9.84 16.93
C GLU A 76 15.44 -9.21 16.43
N ASP A 77 15.88 -8.17 17.14
CA ASP A 77 17.30 -7.88 17.32
C ASP A 77 17.82 -8.38 18.69
N GLU A 78 17.01 -9.08 19.51
CA GLU A 78 17.43 -9.46 20.87
C GLU A 78 16.89 -10.80 21.44
N MET A 79 16.31 -11.71 20.65
CA MET A 79 15.89 -13.02 21.16
C MET A 79 16.65 -14.17 20.50
N LEU A 80 17.59 -14.68 21.30
CA LEU A 80 18.14 -16.03 21.42
C LEU A 80 17.69 -17.05 20.35
N ILE A 81 18.70 -17.72 19.80
CA ILE A 81 18.73 -18.65 18.66
C ILE A 81 18.00 -19.99 18.93
N ASP A 82 17.01 -20.05 19.83
CA ASP A 82 16.45 -21.32 20.33
C ASP A 82 15.03 -21.68 19.83
N ASP A 83 14.31 -20.81 19.13
CA ASP A 83 12.96 -21.11 18.59
C ASP A 83 12.87 -21.00 17.05
N LEU A 84 13.74 -21.72 16.34
CA LEU A 84 13.77 -21.79 14.85
C LEU A 84 12.50 -22.40 14.20
N ASP A 85 11.52 -22.86 14.98
CA ASP A 85 10.33 -23.58 14.48
C ASP A 85 9.10 -22.66 14.22
N THR A 86 9.14 -21.39 14.64
CA THR A 86 8.03 -20.45 14.40
C THR A 86 8.54 -19.23 13.63
N GLY A 87 8.43 -19.25 12.31
CA GLY A 87 8.71 -18.09 11.46
C GLY A 87 7.71 -16.94 11.69
N PRO A 88 7.99 -15.74 11.17
CA PRO A 88 7.07 -14.61 11.29
C PRO A 88 5.73 -14.92 10.59
N ASP A 89 4.63 -14.31 11.07
CA ASP A 89 3.33 -14.44 10.44
C ASP A 89 3.41 -14.09 8.95
N LEU A 90 2.79 -14.93 8.11
CA LEU A 90 2.82 -14.82 6.66
C LEU A 90 1.40 -14.81 6.09
N VAL A 91 1.10 -13.76 5.33
CA VAL A 91 -0.10 -13.69 4.49
C VAL A 91 0.30 -13.81 3.03
N ILE A 92 -0.33 -14.73 2.31
CA ILE A 92 -0.16 -14.89 0.86
C ILE A 92 -1.46 -14.47 0.18
N ALA A 93 -1.40 -13.43 -0.64
CA ALA A 93 -2.51 -12.98 -1.46
C ALA A 93 -2.23 -13.29 -2.93
N THR A 94 -3.22 -13.84 -3.62
CA THR A 94 -3.14 -14.12 -5.05
C THR A 94 -4.15 -13.24 -5.78
N LEU A 95 -3.64 -12.42 -6.71
CA LEU A 95 -4.39 -11.33 -7.33
C LEU A 95 -4.35 -11.46 -8.86
N ARG A 96 -5.48 -11.14 -9.48
CA ARG A 96 -5.57 -10.86 -10.92
C ARG A 96 -5.01 -9.46 -11.22
N ILE A 97 -4.60 -9.23 -12.47
CA ILE A 97 -4.07 -7.91 -12.90
C ILE A 97 -5.09 -6.78 -12.68
N ASN A 98 -6.40 -7.04 -12.87
CA ASN A 98 -7.43 -6.04 -12.60
C ASN A 98 -7.52 -5.67 -11.12
N GLN A 99 -7.37 -6.63 -10.20
CA GLN A 99 -7.34 -6.38 -8.75
C GLN A 99 -6.08 -5.58 -8.34
N VAL A 100 -4.94 -5.87 -8.96
CA VAL A 100 -3.70 -5.10 -8.76
C VAL A 100 -3.90 -3.64 -9.18
N LYS A 101 -4.50 -3.39 -10.36
CA LYS A 101 -4.84 -2.03 -10.79
C LYS A 101 -5.84 -1.36 -9.85
N SER A 102 -6.86 -2.08 -9.38
CA SER A 102 -7.83 -1.58 -8.38
C SER A 102 -7.13 -1.15 -7.10
N PHE A 103 -6.22 -1.98 -6.59
CA PHE A 103 -5.41 -1.66 -5.43
C PHE A 103 -4.60 -0.38 -5.66
N CYS A 104 -3.90 -0.23 -6.78
CA CYS A 104 -3.13 0.98 -7.08
C CYS A 104 -4.00 2.26 -7.09
N LEU A 105 -5.20 2.18 -7.67
CA LEU A 105 -6.15 3.30 -7.71
C LEU A 105 -6.61 3.69 -6.29
N ARG A 106 -7.05 2.71 -5.49
CA ARG A 106 -7.52 2.95 -4.13
C ARG A 106 -6.38 3.39 -3.21
N ALA A 107 -5.21 2.78 -3.31
CA ALA A 107 -4.02 3.14 -2.56
C ALA A 107 -3.63 4.60 -2.83
N SER A 108 -3.61 5.02 -4.10
CA SER A 108 -3.36 6.42 -4.46
C SER A 108 -4.41 7.35 -3.84
N SER A 109 -5.69 7.01 -3.92
CA SER A 109 -6.77 7.80 -3.29
C SER A 109 -6.56 7.94 -1.78
N VAL A 110 -6.32 6.84 -1.06
CA VAL A 110 -6.14 6.81 0.41
C VAL A 110 -4.86 7.53 0.84
N VAL A 111 -3.75 7.32 0.13
CA VAL A 111 -2.46 7.99 0.40
C VAL A 111 -2.59 9.50 0.23
N ASN A 112 -3.32 9.94 -0.81
CA ASN A 112 -3.56 11.35 -1.12
C ASN A 112 -4.69 11.98 -0.31
N ALA A 113 -5.59 11.18 0.27
CA ALA A 113 -6.59 11.61 1.25
C ALA A 113 -5.97 12.09 2.58
N GLY A 114 -4.63 12.16 2.65
CA GLY A 114 -3.93 12.93 3.66
C GLY A 114 -4.46 14.38 3.78
N ARG A 115 -4.09 15.02 4.89
CA ARG A 115 -4.57 16.35 5.28
C ARG A 115 -4.58 17.32 4.10
N PRO A 116 -5.72 17.97 3.81
CA PRO A 116 -5.82 18.90 2.67
C PRO A 116 -4.74 19.97 2.78
N ALA A 117 -4.11 20.31 1.66
CA ALA A 117 -3.11 21.37 1.63
C ALA A 117 -3.79 22.72 1.90
N CYS A 118 -3.19 23.54 2.75
CA CYS A 118 -3.65 24.90 2.99
C CYS A 118 -3.57 25.70 1.67
N PRO A 119 -4.65 26.35 1.20
CA PRO A 119 -4.66 27.05 -0.09
C PRO A 119 -3.68 28.24 -0.14
N PHE A 120 -3.21 28.72 1.02
CA PHE A 120 -2.30 29.87 1.11
C PHE A 120 -0.83 29.47 1.17
N CYS A 121 -0.46 28.42 1.91
CA CYS A 121 0.93 28.02 2.14
C CYS A 121 1.30 26.61 1.64
N ALA A 122 0.34 25.86 1.10
CA ALA A 122 0.49 24.47 0.64
C ALA A 122 0.93 23.46 1.72
N LEU A 123 0.94 23.84 3.00
CA LEU A 123 1.22 22.92 4.11
C LEU A 123 -0.02 22.11 4.51
N PRO A 124 0.12 20.87 5.02
CA PRO A 124 -1.03 20.06 5.43
C PRO A 124 -1.84 20.69 6.58
N VAL A 125 -3.17 20.67 6.46
CA VAL A 125 -4.09 21.23 7.48
C VAL A 125 -4.42 20.18 8.56
N ASP A 126 -4.12 20.49 9.83
CA ASP A 126 -4.53 19.63 10.95
C ASP A 126 -6.05 19.67 11.17
N PRO A 127 -6.71 18.53 11.49
CA PRO A 127 -8.13 18.49 11.83
C PRO A 127 -8.55 19.44 12.97
N ARG A 128 -7.64 19.78 13.89
CA ARG A 128 -7.87 20.73 15.00
C ARG A 128 -7.66 22.19 14.60
N GLY A 129 -7.36 22.45 13.32
CA GLY A 129 -7.08 23.77 12.76
C GLY A 129 -5.63 23.93 12.31
N HIS A 130 -5.41 24.77 11.29
CA HIS A 130 -4.08 25.06 10.74
C HIS A 130 -3.73 26.53 10.92
N LEU A 131 -2.64 26.80 11.64
CA LEU A 131 -2.12 28.15 11.75
C LEU A 131 -1.29 28.49 10.51
N CYS A 132 -1.93 29.03 9.47
CA CYS A 132 -1.24 29.35 8.22
C CYS A 132 -0.30 30.55 8.41
N PRO A 133 1.03 30.41 8.27
CA PRO A 133 1.95 31.53 8.41
C PRO A 133 1.71 32.66 7.40
N ARG A 134 1.13 32.32 6.23
CA ARG A 134 0.78 33.29 5.16
C ARG A 134 -0.54 34.01 5.40
N ALA A 135 -1.53 33.38 6.04
CA ALA A 135 -2.83 34.00 6.30
C ALA A 135 -2.91 34.70 7.67
N ASN A 136 -2.16 34.21 8.67
CA ASN A 136 -2.19 34.75 10.04
C ASN A 136 -1.15 35.85 10.31
N GLY A 137 -0.49 36.40 9.29
CA GLY A 137 0.37 37.58 9.45
C GLY A 137 1.57 37.41 10.41
N TYR A 138 1.99 36.17 10.70
CA TYR A 138 2.98 35.82 11.74
C TYR A 138 4.42 36.33 11.44
N ARG A 139 4.63 37.08 10.36
CA ARG A 139 5.87 37.79 10.04
C ARG A 139 5.58 39.25 9.70
N ARG A 140 5.16 40.03 10.69
CA ARG A 140 5.31 41.49 10.69
C ARG A 140 6.12 41.92 11.88
#